data_AF-A0A0C3SAL9-F1
#
_entry.id   AF-A0A0C3SAL9-F1
#
_cell.length_a   1.000
_cell.length_b   1.000
_cell.length_c   1.000
_cell.angle_alpha   90.00
_cell.angle_beta   90.00
_cell.angle_gamma   90.00
#
_symmetry.space_group_name_H-M   'P 1'
#
loop_
_entity.id
_entity.type
_entity.pdbx_description
1 polymer ?
#
loop_
_entity_poly.entity_id
_entity_poly.type
_entity_poly.pdbx_seq_one_letter_code
_entity_poly.pdbx_strand_id
1 'polypeptide(L)'
;MARMSLLQVGRLVALLLTTFFASTVLGINARLLSTFRSLEPQVVLNIVISAVSVLTISTMMLVDILYERVLVFSYIASELGWFGMLGVLWLIAAIWVPQSSGQSFCSARTCGQNIEISRAFALLSFITLFVYTATLLAKSIALRRTSDRPPHIWTGSVREVFSPDQLLMTLVHIPVSPSKTGFGFVVEQDDDPFNSQPVSSRSPSMLLPTSPTSPLRAKSSSPLLSPTFTVSLPGALSPVHLQA
;
A
#
# COMPACT_ATOMS: atom_id res chain seq x y z
N MET A 1 -14.80 7.46 25.40
CA MET A 1 -13.85 8.29 24.63
C MET A 1 -12.71 7.37 24.20
N ALA A 2 -12.84 6.76 23.01
CA ALA A 2 -11.87 5.78 22.52
C ALA A 2 -10.53 6.48 22.25
N ARG A 3 -9.44 5.99 22.85
CA ARG A 3 -8.10 6.47 22.51
C ARG A 3 -7.84 6.03 21.07
N MET A 4 -8.04 6.95 20.11
CA MET A 4 -7.62 6.72 18.73
C MET A 4 -6.13 6.36 18.79
N SER A 5 -5.79 5.17 18.29
CA SER A 5 -4.40 4.75 18.25
C SER A 5 -3.62 5.80 17.48
N LEU A 6 -2.48 6.26 18.02
CA LEU A 6 -1.62 7.28 17.40
C LEU A 6 -1.30 6.94 15.92
N LEU A 7 -1.34 5.65 15.59
CA LEU A 7 -1.20 5.11 14.25
C LEU A 7 -2.34 5.48 13.29
N GLN A 8 -3.59 5.48 13.76
CA GLN A 8 -4.76 5.89 12.96
C GLN A 8 -4.70 7.39 12.69
N VAL A 9 -4.29 8.18 13.68
CA VAL A 9 -4.11 9.63 13.53
C VAL A 9 -3.03 9.93 12.49
N GLY A 10 -1.85 9.28 12.60
CA GLY A 10 -0.77 9.46 11.63
C GLY A 10 -1.16 9.06 10.21
N ARG A 11 -1.92 7.97 10.05
CA ARG A 11 -2.48 7.53 8.76
C ARG A 11 -3.41 8.58 8.17
N LEU A 12 -4.39 9.03 8.95
CA LEU A 12 -5.37 10.03 8.51
C LEU A 12 -4.70 11.34 8.09
N VAL A 13 -3.70 11.79 8.85
CA VAL A 13 -2.92 13.00 8.52
C VAL A 13 -2.14 12.82 7.21
N ALA A 14 -1.44 11.70 7.02
CA ALA A 14 -0.69 11.44 5.79
C ALA A 14 -1.58 11.35 4.55
N LEU A 15 -2.75 10.70 4.68
CA LEU A 15 -3.74 10.61 3.60
C LEU A 15 -4.30 11.99 3.25
N LEU A 16 -4.71 12.78 4.25
CA LEU A 16 -5.22 14.15 4.02
C LEU A 16 -4.19 15.06 3.34
N LEU A 17 -2.93 15.03 3.79
CA LEU A 17 -1.84 15.77 3.16
C LEU A 17 -1.65 15.36 1.70
N THR A 18 -1.65 14.05 1.43
CA THR A 18 -1.49 13.54 0.07
C THR A 18 -2.67 13.93 -0.82
N THR A 19 -3.90 13.87 -0.32
CA THR A 19 -5.09 14.31 -1.06
C THR A 19 -5.02 15.80 -1.37
N PHE A 20 -4.62 16.63 -0.39
CA PHE A 20 -4.44 18.06 -0.58
C PHE A 20 -3.40 18.36 -1.67
N PHE A 21 -2.21 17.73 -1.62
CA PHE A 21 -1.21 17.92 -2.66
C PHE A 21 -1.70 17.43 -4.03
N ALA A 22 -2.37 16.28 -4.10
CA ALA A 22 -2.95 15.76 -5.34
C ALA A 22 -3.98 16.74 -5.94
N SER A 23 -4.84 17.34 -5.12
CA SER A 23 -5.80 18.35 -5.57
C SER A 23 -5.12 19.62 -6.10
N THR A 24 -4.04 20.08 -5.45
CA THR A 24 -3.29 21.25 -5.95
C THR A 24 -2.63 20.99 -7.29
N VAL A 25 -2.00 19.82 -7.46
CA VAL A 25 -1.37 19.41 -8.72
C VAL A 25 -2.43 19.25 -9.82
N LEU A 26 -3.60 18.68 -9.51
CA LEU A 26 -4.71 18.56 -10.44
C LEU A 26 -5.16 19.94 -10.93
N GLY A 27 -5.34 20.90 -10.02
CA GLY A 27 -5.75 22.27 -10.36
C GLY A 27 -4.74 23.00 -11.24
N ILE A 28 -3.44 22.89 -10.93
CA ILE A 28 -2.37 23.51 -11.73
C ILE A 28 -2.33 22.91 -13.14
N ASN A 29 -2.38 21.57 -13.25
CA ASN A 29 -2.34 20.91 -14.55
C ASN A 29 -3.62 21.13 -15.37
N ALA A 30 -4.79 21.24 -14.74
CA ALA A 30 -6.03 21.61 -15.43
C ALA A 30 -5.94 23.01 -16.06
N ARG A 31 -5.35 23.97 -15.33
CA ARG A 31 -5.09 25.32 -15.87
C ARG A 31 -4.09 25.27 -17.03
N LEU A 32 -3.01 24.50 -16.91
CA LEU A 32 -2.05 24.31 -18.00
C LEU A 32 -2.71 23.70 -19.24
N LEU A 33 -3.54 22.67 -19.07
CA LEU A 33 -4.28 22.03 -20.15
C LEU A 33 -5.21 23.02 -20.89
N SER A 34 -5.85 23.94 -20.16
CA SER A 34 -6.67 24.99 -20.78
C SER A 34 -5.86 26.02 -21.58
N THR A 35 -4.56 26.17 -21.26
CA THR A 35 -3.66 27.12 -21.92
C THR A 35 -3.03 26.51 -23.16
N PHE A 36 -2.71 25.21 -23.13
CA PHE A 36 -2.14 24.51 -24.27
C PHE A 36 -3.22 24.09 -25.26
N ARG A 37 -3.09 24.53 -26.51
CA ARG A 37 -3.98 24.13 -27.60
C ARG A 37 -3.76 22.68 -28.07
N SER A 38 -2.61 22.10 -27.71
CA SER A 38 -2.24 20.72 -28.00
C SER A 38 -2.18 19.91 -26.71
N LEU A 39 -2.73 18.69 -26.73
CA LEU A 39 -2.64 17.78 -25.59
C LEU A 39 -1.22 17.23 -25.50
N GLU A 40 -0.39 17.86 -24.66
CA GLU A 40 0.89 17.29 -24.31
C GLU A 40 0.67 16.05 -23.42
N PRO A 41 1.24 14.88 -23.78
CA PRO A 41 0.98 13.63 -23.07
C PRO A 41 1.41 13.68 -21.60
N GLN A 42 2.39 14.53 -21.27
CA GLN A 42 2.90 14.72 -19.91
C GLN A 42 1.87 15.38 -18.99
N VAL A 43 1.18 16.42 -19.48
CA VAL A 43 0.12 17.12 -18.73
C VAL A 43 -1.04 16.17 -18.48
N VAL A 44 -1.42 15.39 -19.50
CA VAL A 44 -2.48 14.38 -19.38
C VAL A 44 -2.11 13.31 -18.34
N LEU A 45 -0.87 12.80 -18.37
CA LEU A 45 -0.39 11.82 -17.40
C LEU A 45 -0.49 12.34 -15.96
N ASN A 46 -0.04 13.58 -15.71
CA ASN A 46 -0.10 14.19 -14.37
C ASN A 46 -1.54 14.38 -13.88
N ILE A 47 -2.46 14.75 -14.77
CA ILE A 47 -3.89 14.85 -14.46
C ILE A 47 -4.45 13.49 -14.09
N VAL A 48 -4.15 12.45 -14.87
CA VAL A 48 -4.62 11.08 -14.60
C VAL A 48 -4.08 10.57 -13.27
N ILE A 49 -2.79 10.76 -12.99
CA ILE A 49 -2.17 10.34 -11.71
C ILE A 49 -2.82 11.09 -10.53
N SER A 50 -3.07 12.39 -10.68
CA SER A 50 -3.72 13.20 -9.64
C SER A 50 -5.18 12.78 -9.43
N ALA A 51 -5.93 12.50 -10.49
CA ALA A 51 -7.30 12.03 -10.40
C ALA A 51 -7.39 10.63 -9.76
N VAL A 52 -6.53 9.70 -10.19
CA VAL A 52 -6.47 8.34 -9.62
C VAL A 52 -6.08 8.39 -8.15
N SER A 53 -5.12 9.23 -7.75
CA SER A 53 -4.73 9.36 -6.35
C SER A 53 -5.85 9.95 -5.48
N VAL A 54 -6.54 11.00 -5.92
CA VAL A 54 -7.71 11.54 -5.19
C VAL A 54 -8.81 10.49 -5.05
N LEU A 55 -9.15 9.80 -6.14
CA LEU A 55 -10.21 8.79 -6.15
C LEU A 55 -9.85 7.62 -5.22
N THR A 56 -8.64 7.09 -5.33
CA THR A 56 -8.20 5.90 -4.59
C THR A 56 -8.00 6.18 -3.10
N ILE A 57 -7.46 7.33 -2.74
CA ILE A 57 -7.33 7.73 -1.33
C ILE A 57 -8.73 7.96 -0.73
N SER A 58 -9.63 8.61 -1.47
CA SER A 58 -11.00 8.84 -1.01
C SER A 58 -11.77 7.53 -0.84
N THR A 59 -11.63 6.56 -1.75
CA THR A 59 -12.31 5.26 -1.60
C THR A 59 -11.72 4.46 -0.44
N MET A 60 -10.40 4.48 -0.25
CA MET A 60 -9.79 3.85 0.93
C MET A 60 -10.28 4.49 2.24
N MET A 61 -10.37 5.82 2.29
CA MET A 61 -10.89 6.53 3.46
C MET A 61 -12.37 6.20 3.74
N LEU A 62 -13.17 6.03 2.69
CA LEU A 62 -14.57 5.62 2.83
C LEU A 62 -14.69 4.20 3.38
N VAL A 63 -13.88 3.27 2.84
CA VAL A 63 -13.85 1.86 3.28
C VAL A 63 -13.39 1.75 4.73
N ASP A 64 -12.40 2.54 5.14
CA ASP A 64 -11.92 2.61 6.52
C ASP A 64 -13.03 3.00 7.51
N ILE A 65 -13.88 3.98 7.13
CA ILE A 65 -15.01 4.44 7.96
C ILE A 65 -16.12 3.37 8.01
N LEU A 66 -16.36 2.68 6.89
CA LEU A 66 -17.42 1.68 6.78
C LEU A 66 -17.10 0.35 7.47
N TYR A 67 -15.83 -0.07 7.49
CA TYR A 67 -15.41 -1.40 7.94
C TYR A 67 -14.60 -1.35 9.24
N GLU A 68 -15.14 -0.70 10.28
CA GLU A 68 -14.43 -0.34 11.51
C GLU A 68 -13.64 -1.46 12.25
N ARG A 69 -13.82 -2.78 11.98
CA ARG A 69 -13.33 -3.82 12.92
C ARG A 69 -12.76 -5.16 12.42
N VAL A 70 -12.86 -5.60 11.15
CA VAL A 70 -12.68 -7.06 10.88
C VAL A 70 -11.47 -7.46 10.00
N LEU A 71 -10.83 -6.58 9.23
CA LEU A 71 -9.86 -7.01 8.18
C LEU A 71 -8.50 -6.28 8.17
N VAL A 72 -7.98 -5.92 9.34
CA VAL A 72 -6.82 -5.00 9.46
C VAL A 72 -5.52 -5.55 8.84
N PHE A 73 -5.27 -6.87 8.85
CA PHE A 73 -3.95 -7.41 8.45
C PHE A 73 -3.81 -7.78 6.98
N SER A 74 -4.84 -8.31 6.33
CA SER A 74 -4.81 -8.55 4.86
C SER A 74 -4.74 -7.22 4.09
N TYR A 75 -5.25 -6.15 4.69
CA TYR A 75 -5.24 -4.82 4.12
C TYR A 75 -3.85 -4.16 4.13
N ILE A 76 -3.00 -4.40 5.13
CA ILE A 76 -1.68 -3.72 5.21
C ILE A 76 -0.79 -4.07 4.01
N ALA A 77 -0.78 -5.32 3.56
CA ALA A 77 0.06 -5.72 2.43
C ALA A 77 -0.44 -5.14 1.10
N SER A 78 -1.77 -5.16 0.88
CA SER A 78 -2.37 -4.55 -0.31
C SER A 78 -2.24 -3.02 -0.29
N GLU A 79 -2.39 -2.40 0.87
CA GLU A 79 -2.20 -0.97 1.10
C GLU A 79 -0.74 -0.55 0.83
N LEU A 80 0.23 -1.32 1.33
CA LEU A 80 1.65 -1.08 1.08
C LEU A 80 1.99 -1.20 -0.42
N GLY A 81 1.46 -2.22 -1.10
CA GLY A 81 1.63 -2.39 -2.54
C GLY A 81 1.02 -1.24 -3.34
N TRP A 82 -0.21 -0.84 -2.99
CA TRP A 82 -0.93 0.24 -3.67
C TRP A 82 -0.27 1.60 -3.47
N PHE A 83 0.10 1.96 -2.23
CA PHE A 83 0.81 3.22 -1.97
C PHE A 83 2.23 3.23 -2.51
N GLY A 84 2.91 2.08 -2.53
CA GLY A 84 4.19 1.93 -3.21
C GLY A 84 4.07 2.24 -4.70
N MET A 85 3.07 1.65 -5.37
CA MET A 85 2.77 1.92 -6.77
C MET A 85 2.45 3.41 -7.01
N LEU A 86 1.53 3.99 -6.22
CA LEU A 86 1.19 5.42 -6.30
C LEU A 86 2.42 6.32 -6.09
N GLY A 87 3.29 5.98 -5.14
CA GLY A 87 4.54 6.70 -4.92
C GLY A 87 5.43 6.69 -6.16
N VAL A 88 5.61 5.54 -6.80
CA VAL A 88 6.39 5.44 -8.05
C VAL A 88 5.72 6.25 -9.18
N LEU A 89 4.39 6.27 -9.29
CA LEU A 89 3.70 7.11 -10.28
C LEU A 89 3.97 8.60 -10.04
N TRP A 90 3.93 9.06 -8.79
CA TRP A 90 4.28 10.44 -8.43
C TRP A 90 5.75 10.77 -8.72
N LEU A 91 6.66 9.82 -8.54
CA LEU A 91 8.06 9.98 -8.90
C LEU A 91 8.23 10.13 -10.42
N ILE A 92 7.55 9.30 -11.21
CA ILE A 92 7.54 9.40 -12.68
C ILE A 92 6.98 10.76 -13.10
N ALA A 93 5.86 11.21 -12.50
CA ALA A 93 5.28 12.53 -12.76
C ALA A 93 6.27 13.67 -12.49
N ALA A 94 7.08 13.58 -11.42
CA ALA A 94 8.06 14.60 -11.05
C ALA A 94 9.30 14.60 -11.97
N ILE A 95 9.69 13.44 -12.51
CA ILE A 95 10.83 13.30 -13.43
C ILE A 95 10.43 13.72 -14.84
N TRP A 96 9.22 13.35 -15.27
CA TRP A 96 8.77 13.53 -16.65
C TRP A 96 8.20 14.92 -16.95
N VAL A 97 8.33 15.87 -16.02
CA VAL A 97 8.05 17.28 -16.30
C VAL A 97 9.02 17.73 -17.40
N PRO A 98 8.53 18.13 -18.59
CA PRO A 98 9.39 18.50 -19.68
C PRO A 98 10.31 19.63 -19.24
N GLN A 99 11.62 19.42 -19.39
CA GLN A 99 12.55 20.53 -19.50
C GLN A 99 12.35 21.19 -20.87
N SER A 100 11.12 21.65 -21.18
CA SER A 100 10.86 22.47 -22.35
C SER A 100 11.46 23.86 -22.08
N SER A 101 12.79 23.89 -22.11
CA SER A 101 13.66 25.04 -22.27
C SER A 101 13.47 25.73 -23.63
N GLY A 102 12.52 25.26 -24.45
CA GLY A 102 12.03 25.98 -25.61
C GLY A 102 11.17 27.16 -25.18
N GLN A 103 11.79 28.33 -25.02
CA GLN A 103 11.17 29.65 -24.81
C GLN A 103 10.07 30.02 -25.84
N SER A 104 9.77 29.17 -26.82
CA SER A 104 8.93 29.48 -27.98
C SER A 104 7.42 29.48 -27.71
N PHE A 105 6.92 28.77 -26.70
CA PHE A 105 5.46 28.67 -26.46
C PHE A 105 4.94 29.45 -25.27
N CYS A 106 5.81 29.84 -24.34
CA CYS A 106 5.45 30.60 -23.15
C CYS A 106 6.41 31.78 -22.98
N SER A 107 6.10 32.93 -23.62
CA SER A 107 6.86 34.18 -23.49
C SER A 107 6.84 34.78 -22.08
N ALA A 108 6.04 34.25 -21.16
CA ALA A 108 5.83 34.83 -19.83
C ALA A 108 6.58 34.06 -18.73
N ARG A 109 7.33 34.82 -17.93
CA ARG A 109 8.02 34.39 -16.69
C ARG A 109 7.12 33.58 -15.74
N THR A 110 5.81 33.78 -15.82
CA THR A 110 4.78 33.09 -15.03
C THR A 110 4.61 31.61 -15.39
N CYS A 111 4.88 31.22 -16.62
CA CYS A 111 4.69 29.85 -17.10
C CYS A 111 5.76 28.91 -16.53
N GLY A 112 7.03 29.35 -16.54
CA GLY A 112 8.14 28.61 -15.93
C GLY A 112 7.94 28.37 -14.43
N GLN A 113 7.48 29.39 -13.70
CA GLN A 113 7.20 29.26 -12.27
C GLN A 113 6.11 28.22 -11.99
N ASN A 114 5.04 28.16 -12.79
CA ASN A 114 3.97 27.17 -12.58
C ASN A 114 4.44 25.72 -12.78
N ILE A 115 5.38 25.49 -13.71
CA ILE A 115 5.96 24.18 -14.00
C ILE A 115 6.91 23.75 -12.87
N GLU A 116 7.72 24.68 -12.37
CA GLU A 116 8.60 24.42 -11.22
C GLU A 116 7.79 24.10 -9.95
N ILE A 117 6.72 24.86 -9.72
CA ILE A 117 5.80 24.65 -8.60
C ILE A 117 5.12 23.28 -8.71
N SER A 118 4.59 22.91 -9.87
CA SER A 118 3.93 21.61 -10.05
C SER A 118 4.88 20.44 -9.81
N ARG A 119 6.14 20.57 -10.24
CA ARG A 119 7.20 19.60 -10.00
C ARG A 119 7.54 19.44 -8.52
N ALA A 120 7.66 20.57 -7.80
CA ALA A 120 7.93 20.55 -6.37
C ALA A 120 6.79 19.86 -5.60
N PHE A 121 5.53 20.13 -5.95
CA PHE A 121 4.39 19.47 -5.33
C PHE A 121 4.31 17.97 -5.65
N ALA A 122 4.62 17.57 -6.89
CA ALA A 122 4.68 16.15 -7.24
C ALA A 122 5.74 15.40 -6.43
N LEU A 123 6.92 16.01 -6.25
CA LEU A 123 7.99 15.47 -5.43
C LEU A 123 7.63 15.43 -3.94
N LEU A 124 6.92 16.45 -3.44
CA LEU A 124 6.43 16.49 -2.06
C LEU A 124 5.38 15.39 -1.78
N SER A 125 4.47 15.14 -2.73
CA SER A 125 3.54 14.01 -2.69
C SER A 125 4.29 12.68 -2.65
N PHE A 126 5.32 12.51 -3.48
CA PHE A 126 6.17 11.32 -3.47
C PHE A 126 6.84 11.11 -2.11
N ILE A 127 7.48 12.13 -1.55
CA ILE A 127 8.15 12.03 -0.24
C ILE A 127 7.13 11.65 0.85
N THR A 128 5.96 12.28 0.86
CA THR A 128 4.91 12.00 1.85
C THR A 128 4.45 10.54 1.76
N LEU A 129 4.20 10.04 0.55
CA LEU A 129 3.84 8.64 0.31
C LEU A 129 4.98 7.67 0.66
N PHE A 130 6.22 8.05 0.40
CA PHE A 130 7.39 7.24 0.72
C PHE A 130 7.60 7.11 2.24
N VAL A 131 7.49 8.23 2.97
CA VAL A 131 7.54 8.22 4.44
C VAL A 131 6.39 7.38 4.99
N TYR A 132 5.18 7.52 4.45
CA TYR A 132 4.04 6.72 4.87
C TYR A 132 4.26 5.21 4.64
N THR A 133 4.66 4.81 3.43
CA THR A 133 4.96 3.41 3.11
C THR A 133 6.11 2.85 3.97
N ALA A 134 7.16 3.63 4.23
CA ALA A 134 8.24 3.25 5.13
C ALA A 134 7.73 3.01 6.57
N THR A 135 6.81 3.84 7.08
CA THR A 135 6.22 3.61 8.41
C THR A 135 5.31 2.38 8.45
N LEU A 136 4.55 2.11 7.40
CA LEU A 136 3.76 0.87 7.27
C LEU A 136 4.67 -0.36 7.24
N LEU A 137 5.76 -0.30 6.49
CA LEU A 137 6.76 -1.36 6.42
C LEU A 137 7.44 -1.59 7.78
N ALA A 138 7.86 -0.53 8.47
CA ALA A 138 8.46 -0.65 9.80
C ALA A 138 7.51 -1.33 10.80
N LYS A 139 6.22 -1.01 10.74
CA LYS A 139 5.19 -1.65 11.57
C LYS A 139 4.94 -3.10 11.20
N SER A 140 4.89 -3.45 9.91
CA SER A 140 4.69 -4.84 9.50
C SER A 140 5.84 -5.73 10.01
N ILE A 141 7.06 -5.21 10.00
CA ILE A 141 8.24 -5.87 10.59
C ILE A 141 8.13 -5.94 12.12
N ALA A 142 7.74 -4.85 12.79
CA ALA A 142 7.61 -4.81 14.25
C ALA A 142 6.55 -5.81 14.76
N LEU A 143 5.37 -5.83 14.13
CA LEU A 143 4.28 -6.77 14.45
C LEU A 143 4.71 -8.22 14.27
N ARG A 144 5.53 -8.52 13.25
CA ARG A 144 6.10 -9.85 13.06
C ARG A 144 7.04 -10.26 14.19
N ARG A 145 7.77 -9.31 14.79
CA ARG A 145 8.70 -9.60 15.90
C ARG A 145 8.00 -9.80 17.24
N THR A 146 6.90 -9.08 17.50
CA THR A 146 6.21 -9.14 18.79
C THR A 146 5.15 -10.23 18.89
N SER A 147 4.79 -10.86 17.77
CA SER A 147 3.82 -11.94 17.76
C SER A 147 4.52 -13.28 18.02
N ASP A 148 4.51 -13.73 19.27
CA ASP A 148 5.02 -15.07 19.66
C ASP A 148 4.22 -16.23 19.04
N ARG A 149 3.08 -15.94 18.41
CA ARG A 149 2.29 -16.92 17.68
C ARG A 149 2.77 -17.02 16.23
N PRO A 150 3.00 -18.23 15.70
CA PRO A 150 3.40 -18.42 14.31
C PRO A 150 2.34 -17.77 13.40
N PRO A 151 2.72 -16.82 12.52
CA PRO A 151 1.76 -16.07 11.74
C PRO A 151 1.20 -16.95 10.62
N HIS A 152 0.14 -17.71 10.91
CA HIS A 152 -0.65 -18.47 9.91
C HIS A 152 -1.35 -17.58 8.88
N ILE A 153 -1.24 -16.26 9.01
CA ILE A 153 -2.01 -15.28 8.24
C ILE A 153 -1.46 -15.11 6.81
N TRP A 154 -0.19 -15.44 6.56
CA TRP A 154 0.42 -15.33 5.22
C TRP A 154 0.32 -16.62 4.38
N THR A 155 0.12 -17.76 5.04
CA THR A 155 -0.05 -19.07 4.38
C THR A 155 -1.47 -19.60 4.46
N GLY A 156 -2.34 -18.92 5.22
CA GLY A 156 -3.77 -19.22 5.26
C GLY A 156 -4.34 -19.10 3.85
N SER A 157 -4.66 -20.24 3.27
CA SER A 157 -5.32 -20.30 1.98
C SER A 157 -6.63 -19.50 2.08
N VAL A 158 -6.94 -18.68 1.06
CA VAL A 158 -8.24 -17.97 0.95
C VAL A 158 -9.42 -18.94 1.14
N ARG A 159 -9.20 -20.22 0.84
CA ARG A 159 -10.15 -21.32 1.07
C ARG A 159 -10.55 -21.52 2.54
N GLU A 160 -9.68 -21.18 3.50
CA GLU A 160 -9.96 -21.33 4.93
C GLU A 160 -10.84 -20.20 5.48
N VAL A 161 -10.69 -18.98 4.93
CA VAL A 161 -11.52 -17.82 5.32
C VAL A 161 -12.95 -17.96 4.81
N PHE A 162 -13.13 -18.60 3.65
CA PHE A 162 -14.45 -18.89 3.07
C PHE A 162 -14.87 -20.36 3.25
N SER A 163 -14.36 -21.05 4.27
CA SER A 163 -14.81 -22.42 4.51
C SER A 163 -16.32 -22.39 4.84
N PRO A 164 -17.16 -23.13 4.10
CA PRO A 164 -18.62 -23.13 4.27
C PRO A 164 -19.06 -23.39 5.72
N ASP A 165 -18.23 -24.12 6.47
CA ASP A 165 -18.47 -24.50 7.87
C ASP A 165 -18.48 -23.29 8.82
N GLN A 166 -17.73 -22.22 8.52
CA GLN A 166 -17.76 -20.98 9.32
C GLN A 166 -19.02 -20.15 9.05
N LEU A 167 -19.53 -20.15 7.81
CA LEU A 167 -20.81 -19.52 7.51
C LEU A 167 -21.96 -20.26 8.20
N LEU A 168 -21.88 -21.59 8.29
CA LEU A 168 -22.84 -22.40 9.04
C LEU A 168 -22.76 -22.17 10.55
N MET A 169 -21.57 -22.05 11.14
CA MET A 169 -21.44 -21.67 12.56
C MET A 169 -21.93 -20.25 12.85
N THR A 170 -21.68 -19.30 11.94
CA THR A 170 -22.11 -17.91 12.13
C THR A 170 -23.63 -17.75 11.95
N LEU A 171 -24.28 -18.59 11.12
CA LEU A 171 -25.74 -18.62 11.00
C LEU A 171 -26.44 -19.40 12.13
N VAL A 172 -25.78 -20.40 12.73
CA VAL A 172 -26.37 -21.27 13.77
C VAL A 172 -26.19 -20.69 15.18
N HIS A 173 -25.24 -19.77 15.39
CA HIS A 173 -25.10 -19.07 16.68
C HIS A 173 -26.03 -17.85 16.77
N ILE A 174 -27.34 -18.06 16.57
CA ILE A 174 -28.35 -17.19 17.15
C ILE A 174 -28.29 -17.46 18.66
N PRO A 175 -27.87 -16.51 19.51
CA PRO A 175 -27.99 -16.69 20.94
C PRO A 175 -29.48 -16.79 21.23
N VAL A 176 -29.97 -18.01 21.49
CA VAL A 176 -31.22 -18.21 22.20
C VAL A 176 -30.99 -17.58 23.56
N SER A 177 -31.38 -16.31 23.68
CA SER A 177 -31.40 -15.60 24.95
C SER A 177 -32.22 -16.47 25.89
N PRO A 178 -31.64 -17.03 26.97
CA PRO A 178 -32.40 -17.85 27.89
C PRO A 178 -33.46 -16.93 28.49
N SER A 179 -34.72 -17.11 28.06
CA SER A 179 -35.84 -16.45 28.70
C SER A 179 -35.83 -16.94 30.13
N LYS A 180 -35.54 -16.00 31.03
CA LYS A 180 -35.57 -16.18 32.47
C LYS A 180 -37.04 -16.28 32.88
N THR A 181 -37.68 -17.39 32.51
CA THR A 181 -39.00 -17.79 33.01
C THR A 181 -38.77 -19.09 33.73
N GLY A 182 -38.62 -18.98 35.04
CA GLY A 182 -38.46 -20.11 35.93
C GLY A 182 -39.65 -21.05 35.81
N PHE A 183 -39.36 -22.29 35.43
CA PHE A 183 -40.09 -23.44 35.91
C PHE A 183 -39.07 -24.57 36.04
N GLY A 184 -38.85 -24.99 37.28
CA GLY A 184 -37.87 -26.01 37.62
C GLY A 184 -38.27 -27.35 37.04
N PHE A 185 -37.34 -27.97 36.33
CA PHE A 185 -37.29 -29.41 36.18
C PHE A 185 -35.87 -29.85 36.50
N VAL A 186 -35.71 -30.43 37.70
CA VAL A 186 -34.49 -31.10 38.14
C VAL A 186 -34.42 -32.40 37.34
N VAL A 187 -33.52 -32.47 36.37
CA VAL A 187 -33.06 -33.75 35.82
C VAL A 187 -31.78 -34.09 36.57
N GLU A 188 -31.95 -34.96 37.56
CA GLU A 188 -30.87 -35.75 38.14
C GLU A 188 -30.37 -36.68 37.03
N GLN A 189 -29.12 -36.51 36.59
CA GLN A 189 -28.52 -37.43 35.62
C GLN A 189 -27.20 -37.92 36.18
N ASP A 190 -27.23 -39.21 36.49
CA ASP A 190 -26.23 -40.07 37.10
C ASP A 190 -24.80 -39.83 36.58
N ASP A 191 -23.89 -39.77 37.55
CA ASP A 191 -22.46 -39.96 37.39
C ASP A 191 -22.19 -41.43 37.00
N ASP A 192 -21.74 -41.68 35.77
CA ASP A 192 -21.07 -42.93 35.40
C ASP A 192 -19.55 -42.77 35.50
N PRO A 193 -18.87 -43.46 36.43
CA PRO A 193 -17.42 -43.44 36.52
C PRO A 193 -16.84 -44.68 35.83
N PHE A 194 -16.86 -44.76 34.50
CA PHE A 194 -16.13 -45.82 33.82
C PHE A 194 -15.52 -45.43 32.48
N ASN A 195 -14.20 -45.57 32.46
CA ASN A 195 -13.43 -46.27 31.44
C ASN A 195 -12.42 -45.41 30.68
N SER A 196 -11.25 -45.32 31.30
CA SER A 196 -9.96 -45.09 30.67
C SER A 196 -9.66 -46.10 29.56
N GLN A 197 -9.48 -45.62 28.33
CA GLN A 197 -8.60 -46.28 27.36
C GLN A 197 -7.69 -45.28 26.65
N PRO A 198 -6.35 -45.46 26.70
CA PRO A 198 -5.42 -44.73 25.86
C PRO A 198 -5.35 -45.38 24.47
N VAL A 199 -5.95 -44.75 23.46
CA VAL A 199 -5.77 -45.17 22.07
C VAL A 199 -4.41 -44.66 21.58
N SER A 200 -3.43 -45.57 21.65
CA SER A 200 -2.14 -45.45 20.98
C SER A 200 -2.32 -45.62 19.47
N SER A 201 -2.41 -44.51 18.73
CA SER A 201 -2.38 -44.52 17.27
C SER A 201 -0.98 -44.14 16.76
N ARG A 202 -0.14 -45.17 16.72
CA ARG A 202 0.95 -45.44 15.78
C ARG A 202 0.99 -44.51 14.55
N SER A 203 1.96 -43.59 14.50
CA SER A 203 2.33 -42.91 13.25
C SER A 203 3.27 -43.77 12.41
N PRO A 204 2.99 -43.95 11.10
CA PRO A 204 3.88 -44.66 10.20
C PRO A 204 5.05 -43.76 9.79
N SER A 205 6.27 -44.25 10.02
CA SER A 205 7.50 -43.70 9.48
C SER A 205 7.45 -43.75 7.94
N MET A 206 7.13 -42.63 7.29
CA MET A 206 7.30 -42.51 5.84
C MET A 206 8.76 -42.15 5.54
N LEU A 207 9.41 -43.12 4.91
CA LEU A 207 10.78 -43.08 4.40
C LEU A 207 11.00 -41.90 3.46
N LEU A 208 12.07 -41.17 3.74
CA LEU A 208 12.65 -40.09 2.96
C LEU A 208 13.28 -40.66 1.68
N PRO A 209 12.88 -40.28 0.46
CA PRO A 209 13.64 -40.55 -0.74
C PRO A 209 14.74 -39.50 -0.87
N THR A 210 15.97 -39.92 -0.57
CA THR A 210 17.21 -39.25 -0.99
C THR A 210 17.45 -39.50 -2.48
N SER A 211 17.45 -38.46 -3.31
CA SER A 211 18.20 -38.39 -4.59
C SER A 211 18.03 -37.03 -5.27
N PRO A 212 18.85 -36.65 -6.26
CA PRO A 212 20.28 -36.40 -6.13
C PRO A 212 20.66 -34.99 -6.60
N THR A 213 21.81 -34.57 -6.11
CA THR A 213 22.71 -33.55 -6.63
C THR A 213 22.73 -33.51 -8.17
N SER A 214 22.50 -32.33 -8.75
CA SER A 214 22.93 -32.01 -10.12
C SER A 214 23.63 -30.66 -10.14
N PRO A 215 24.87 -30.58 -10.66
CA PRO A 215 25.69 -29.38 -10.62
C PRO A 215 25.48 -28.46 -11.83
N LEU A 216 25.50 -27.16 -11.56
CA LEU A 216 26.20 -26.10 -12.31
C LEU A 216 26.33 -26.26 -13.83
N ARG A 217 25.57 -25.49 -14.61
CA ARG A 217 26.14 -24.69 -15.72
C ARG A 217 25.15 -23.67 -16.29
N ALA A 218 25.34 -22.38 -16.00
CA ALA A 218 24.88 -21.31 -16.87
C ALA A 218 25.93 -20.19 -16.88
N LYS A 219 26.67 -20.15 -17.97
CA LYS A 219 27.64 -19.12 -18.33
C LYS A 219 26.85 -17.87 -18.73
N SER A 220 26.75 -16.89 -17.84
CA SER A 220 26.20 -15.56 -18.14
C SER A 220 27.35 -14.56 -18.23
N SER A 221 27.78 -14.28 -19.44
CA SER A 221 28.63 -13.14 -19.75
C SER A 221 27.80 -12.17 -20.59
N SER A 222 27.10 -11.26 -19.91
CA SER A 222 26.55 -10.06 -20.54
C SER A 222 27.42 -8.88 -20.12
N PRO A 223 27.94 -8.08 -21.07
CA PRO A 223 28.80 -6.95 -20.76
C PRO A 223 28.02 -5.88 -19.99
N LEU A 224 28.60 -5.49 -18.85
CA LEU A 224 28.27 -4.28 -18.11
C LEU A 224 28.41 -3.07 -19.05
N LEU A 225 27.29 -2.57 -19.58
CA LEU A 225 27.18 -1.17 -19.98
C LEU A 225 26.82 -0.39 -18.73
N SER A 226 27.84 0.12 -18.04
CA SER A 226 27.68 1.10 -16.99
C SER A 226 26.98 2.33 -17.57
N PRO A 227 25.77 2.71 -17.12
CA PRO A 227 25.23 4.01 -17.44
C PRO A 227 26.05 5.05 -16.68
N THR A 228 26.98 5.72 -17.36
CA THR A 228 27.60 6.95 -16.86
C THR A 228 26.49 7.99 -16.74
N PHE A 229 25.92 8.10 -15.55
CA PHE A 229 24.95 9.12 -15.21
C PHE A 229 25.73 10.41 -14.95
N THR A 230 25.90 11.24 -15.97
CA THR A 230 26.39 12.62 -15.81
C THR A 230 25.29 13.43 -15.12
N VAL A 231 25.38 13.53 -13.80
CA VAL A 231 24.64 14.53 -13.02
C VAL A 231 25.19 15.90 -13.42
N SER A 232 24.56 16.52 -14.42
CA SER A 232 24.80 17.92 -14.74
C SER A 232 24.25 18.76 -13.59
N LEU A 233 25.14 19.29 -12.76
CA LEU A 233 24.80 20.23 -11.70
C LEU A 233 24.30 21.53 -12.36
N PRO A 234 23.04 21.96 -12.15
CA PRO A 234 22.55 23.23 -12.66
C PRO A 234 23.13 24.35 -11.80
N GLY A 235 24.33 24.81 -12.14
CA GLY A 235 25.03 25.86 -11.38
C GLY A 235 26.39 26.30 -11.90
N ALA A 236 26.90 25.74 -12.99
CA ALA A 236 28.11 26.25 -13.62
C ALA A 236 27.77 27.55 -14.37
N LEU A 237 28.17 28.67 -13.76
CA LEU A 237 28.20 30.02 -14.32
C LEU A 237 28.66 29.99 -15.79
N SER A 238 27.80 30.47 -16.69
CA SER A 238 28.22 30.74 -18.07
C SER A 238 29.36 31.77 -18.07
N PRO A 239 30.43 31.57 -18.86
CA PRO A 239 31.43 32.61 -19.08
C PRO A 239 30.76 33.78 -19.79
N VAL A 240 30.77 34.94 -19.12
CA VAL A 240 30.35 36.23 -19.68
C VAL A 240 31.28 36.54 -20.85
N HIS A 241 30.78 36.41 -22.08
CA HIS A 241 31.43 36.97 -23.26
C HIS A 241 31.26 38.49 -23.20
N LEU A 242 32.23 39.18 -22.59
CA LEU A 242 32.47 40.60 -22.81
C LEU A 242 32.98 40.75 -24.25
N GLN A 243 32.09 41.13 -25.16
CA GLN A 243 32.49 41.78 -26.41
C GLN A 243 32.73 43.26 -26.09
N ALA A 244 33.99 43.67 -26.27
CA ALA A 244 34.40 45.07 -26.33
C ALA A 244 34.22 45.60 -27.76
#